data_AF-A0A6I7YPF3-F1
#
_entry.id   AF-A0A6I7YPF3-F1
#
_cell.length_a   1.000
_cell.length_b   1.000
_cell.length_c   1.000
_cell.angle_alpha   90.00
_cell.angle_beta   90.00
_cell.angle_gamma   90.00
#
_symmetry.space_group_name_H-M   'P 1'
#
loop_
_entity.id
_entity.type
_entity.pdbx_description
1 polymer ?
#
loop_
_entity_poly.entity_id
_entity_poly.type
_entity_poly.pdbx_seq_one_letter_code
_entity_poly.pdbx_strand_id
1 'polypeptide(L)' 'GSVLALVPHHVCTPVNLADELLIARGGVELDRWRVAARGANT' A
#
# COMPACT_ATOMS: atom_id res chain seq x y z
N GLY A 1 6.14 -19.27 9.13
CA GLY A 1 5.23 -19.06 7.99
C GLY A 1 6.00 -18.43 6.85
N SER A 2 5.44 -18.43 5.63
CA SER A 2 6.03 -17.78 4.45
C SER A 2 5.44 -16.39 4.23
N VAL A 3 6.23 -15.50 3.61
CA VAL A 3 5.78 -14.18 3.15
C VAL A 3 5.63 -14.24 1.64
N LEU A 4 4.48 -13.81 1.12
CA LEU A 4 4.15 -13.83 -0.30
C LEU A 4 3.74 -12.43 -0.75
N ALA A 5 4.19 -12.03 -1.94
CA ALA A 5 3.73 -10.81 -2.59
C ALA A 5 2.46 -11.11 -3.40
N LEU A 6 1.45 -10.25 -3.26
CA LEU A 6 0.18 -10.36 -3.97
C LEU A 6 -0.06 -9.07 -4.77
N VAL A 7 -0.51 -9.23 -6.02
CA VAL A 7 -0.95 -8.10 -6.86
C VAL A 7 -2.47 -8.01 -6.78
N PRO A 8 -3.04 -6.88 -6.34
CA PRO A 8 -4.49 -6.74 -6.28
C PRO A 8 -5.09 -6.64 -7.69
N HIS A 9 -6.32 -7.14 -7.85
CA HIS A 9 -7.08 -7.03 -9.09
C HIS A 9 -7.41 -5.56 -9.43
N HIS A 10 -7.77 -4.77 -8.42
CA HIS A 10 -8.04 -3.34 -8.57
C HIS A 10 -7.35 -2.57 -7.43
N VAL A 11 -6.58 -1.56 -7.78
CA VAL A 11 -5.66 -0.89 -6.83
C VAL A 11 -6.37 0.02 -5.83
N CYS A 12 -7.50 0.63 -6.21
CA CYS A 12 -8.12 1.67 -5.38
C CYS A 12 -8.60 1.13 -4.03
N THR A 13 -9.16 -0.08 -4.00
CA THR A 13 -9.69 -0.67 -2.76
C THR A 13 -8.60 -0.89 -1.70
N PRO A 14 -7.51 -1.62 -1.95
CA PRO A 14 -6.47 -1.79 -0.94
C PRO A 14 -5.77 -0.47 -0.56
N VAL A 15 -5.55 0.45 -1.52
CA VAL A 15 -4.96 1.77 -1.20
C VAL A 15 -5.88 2.58 -0.29
N ASN A 16 -7.20 2.53 -0.49
CA ASN A 16 -8.15 3.24 0.36
C ASN A 16 -8.39 2.58 1.73
N LEU A 17 -7.92 1.33 1.92
CA LEU A 17 -7.95 0.62 3.20
C LEU A 17 -6.66 0.82 4.01
N ALA A 18 -5.52 0.99 3.35
CA ALA A 18 -4.23 1.18 4.00
C ALA A 18 -4.02 2.63 4.45
N ASP A 19 -3.49 2.84 5.66
CA ASP A 19 -3.08 4.17 6.14
C ASP A 19 -1.81 4.67 5.47
N GLU A 20 -0.91 3.76 5.10
CA GLU A 20 0.42 4.06 4.54
C GLU A 20 0.78 3.11 3.38
N LEU A 21 1.64 3.60 2.49
CA LEU A 21 2.30 2.83 1.44
C LEU A 21 3.80 2.73 1.75
N LEU A 22 4.32 1.50 1.78
CA LEU A 22 5.76 1.26 1.88
C LEU A 22 6.40 1.44 0.50
N ILE A 23 7.41 2.30 0.42
CA ILE A 23 8.23 2.44 -0.78
C ILE A 23 9.42 1.52 -0.61
N ALA A 24 9.63 0.60 -1.56
CA ALA A 24 10.72 -0.35 -1.49
C ALA A 24 11.47 -0.47 -2.82
N ARG A 25 12.77 -0.77 -2.75
CA ARG A 25 13.61 -1.10 -3.91
C ARG A 25 14.50 -2.28 -3.56
N GLY A 26 14.47 -3.31 -4.41
CA GLY A 26 15.29 -4.52 -4.19
C GLY A 26 14.97 -5.24 -2.87
N GLY A 27 13.72 -5.19 -2.41
CA GLY A 27 13.30 -5.80 -1.13
C GLY A 27 13.65 -4.97 0.11
N VAL A 28 14.28 -3.81 -0.06
CA VAL A 28 14.62 -2.90 1.03
C VAL A 28 13.59 -1.77 1.10
N GLU A 29 13.02 -1.54 2.28
CA GLU A 29 12.17 -0.38 2.56
C GLU A 29 13.01 0.90 2.51
N LEU A 30 12.56 1.88 1.73
CA LEU A 30 13.21 3.17 1.56
C LEU A 30 12.46 4.30 2.26
N ASP A 31 11.13 4.22 2.30
CA ASP A 31 10.28 5.28 2.84
C ASP A 31 8.85 4.77 3.14
N ARG A 32 8.07 5.58 3.86
CA ARG A 32 6.64 5.34 4.12
C ARG A 32 5.82 6.59 3.81
N TRP A 33 4.83 6.44 2.96
CA TRP A 33 3.96 7.56 2.56
C TRP A 33 2.57 7.37 3.16
N ARG A 34 2.06 8.39 3.84
CA ARG A 34 0.64 8.40 4.24
C ARG A 34 -0.27 8.47 3.02
N VAL A 35 -1.34 7.70 3.06
CA VAL A 35 -2.47 7.86 2.11
C VAL A 35 -3.30 9.04 2.58
N ALA A 36 -2.92 10.24 2.15
CA ALA A 36 -3.49 11.50 2.65
C ALA A 36 -5.01 11.61 2.43
N ALA A 37 -5.53 11.02 1.36
CA ALA A 37 -6.95 11.05 0.99
C ALA A 37 -7.70 9.76 1.36
N ARG A 38 -7.17 8.95 2.29
CA ARG A 38 -7.84 7.70 2.70
C ARG A 38 -9.26 7.98 3.18
N GLY A 39 -10.23 7.28 2.59
CA GLY A 39 -11.65 7.38 2.95
C GLY A 39 -12.37 8.60 2.39
N ALA A 40 -11.71 9.45 1.58
CA ALA A 40 -12.32 10.62 0.95
C ALA A 40 -13.14 10.23 -0.29
N ASN A 41 -14.20 9.46 -0.07
CA ASN A 41 -15.02 8.85 -1.13
C ASN A 41 -16.33 9.60 -1.42
N THR A 42 -16.45 10.84 -0.93
CA THR A 42 -17.65 11.68 -1.05
C THR A 42 -17.52 12.72 -2.14
#